data_AF-A0A7X0DG61-F1
#
_entry.id   AF-A0A7X0DG61-F1
#
_cell.length_a   1.000
_cell.length_b   1.000
_cell.length_c   1.000
_cell.angle_alpha   90.00
_cell.angle_beta   90.00
_cell.angle_gamma   90.00
#
_symmetry.space_group_name_H-M   'P 1'
#
loop_
_entity.id
_entity.type
_entity.pdbx_description
1 polymer ?
#
loop_
_entity_poly.entity_id
_entity_poly.type
_entity_poly.pdbx_seq_one_letter_code
_entity_poly.pdbx_strand_id
1 'polypeptide(L)'
;MTTTMLLPTVHGQTARVETLPSTDAKNRFAQLIERVARAGKPVVITRNARPAAIMLSMAEYERLVQAAPDPLASLQAGFDRLVDSMQAPEAAAGVDALFSSTPEQLGAAALRATHQDKP
;
A
#
# COMPACT_ATOMS: atom_id res chain seq x y z
N MET A 1 -23.30 24.57 -17.94
CA MET A 1 -21.86 24.36 -18.19
C MET A 1 -21.37 23.28 -17.23
N THR A 2 -20.70 22.24 -17.73
CA THR A 2 -20.20 21.15 -16.90
C THR A 2 -18.82 21.52 -16.37
N THR A 3 -18.72 21.86 -15.09
CA THR A 3 -17.44 22.12 -14.43
C THR A 3 -16.69 20.81 -14.22
N THR A 4 -15.36 20.83 -14.35
CA THR A 4 -14.53 19.64 -14.20
C THR A 4 -13.34 19.94 -13.31
N MET A 5 -12.90 18.94 -12.53
CA MET A 5 -11.75 19.02 -11.61
C MET A 5 -10.77 17.87 -11.90
N LEU A 6 -9.49 18.08 -11.60
CA LEU A 6 -8.49 17.02 -11.64
C LEU A 6 -8.49 16.28 -10.30
N LEU A 7 -8.69 14.96 -10.35
CA LEU A 7 -8.55 14.09 -9.19
C LEU A 7 -7.32 13.17 -9.35
N PRO A 8 -6.52 12.99 -8.29
CA PRO A 8 -5.47 11.98 -8.29
C PRO A 8 -6.09 10.58 -8.33
N THR A 9 -5.45 9.67 -9.05
CA THR A 9 -5.82 8.26 -9.15
C THR A 9 -4.72 7.37 -8.57
N VAL A 10 -5.04 6.11 -8.32
CA VAL A 10 -4.17 5.12 -7.64
C VAL A 10 -2.78 4.99 -8.29
N HIS A 11 -2.64 5.30 -9.58
CA HIS A 11 -1.38 5.20 -10.33
C HIS A 11 -0.66 6.55 -10.52
N GLY A 12 -0.96 7.57 -9.71
CA GLY A 12 -0.35 8.90 -9.83
C GLY A 12 -0.79 9.70 -11.06
N GLN A 13 -1.76 9.18 -11.83
CA GLN A 13 -2.37 9.90 -12.95
C GLN A 13 -3.47 10.84 -12.43
N THR A 14 -3.73 11.94 -13.15
CA THR A 14 -4.86 12.82 -12.86
C THR A 14 -5.99 12.58 -13.86
N ALA A 15 -7.20 12.34 -13.36
CA ALA A 15 -8.39 12.20 -14.18
C ALA A 15 -9.21 13.50 -14.13
N ARG A 16 -9.72 13.94 -15.28
CA ARG A 16 -10.66 15.07 -15.37
C ARG A 16 -12.07 14.56 -15.05
N VAL A 17 -12.58 14.94 -13.88
CA VAL A 17 -13.84 14.45 -13.30
C VAL A 17 -14.88 15.55 -13.21
N GLU A 18 -16.12 15.26 -13.63
CA GLU A 18 -17.24 16.18 -13.54
C GLU A 18 -17.51 16.61 -12.09
N THR A 19 -17.88 17.87 -11.92
CA THR A 19 -18.24 18.45 -10.62
C THR A 19 -19.70 18.89 -10.61
N LEU A 20 -20.40 18.55 -9.54
CA LEU A 20 -21.81 18.87 -9.31
C LEU A 20 -22.00 19.53 -7.93
N PRO A 21 -22.80 20.61 -7.81
CA PRO A 21 -23.21 21.14 -6.51
C PRO A 21 -24.03 20.13 -5.69
N SER A 22 -23.89 20.14 -4.37
CA SER A 22 -24.65 19.31 -3.45
C SER A 22 -26.17 19.52 -3.55
N THR A 23 -26.61 20.74 -3.88
CA THR A 23 -28.02 21.05 -4.17
C THR A 23 -28.52 20.28 -5.39
N ASP A 24 -27.73 20.23 -6.45
CA ASP A 24 -28.09 19.54 -7.70
C ASP A 24 -28.03 18.03 -7.51
N ALA A 25 -27.03 17.53 -6.77
CA ALA A 25 -26.93 16.13 -6.40
C ALA A 25 -28.14 15.67 -5.57
N LYS A 26 -28.59 16.48 -4.61
CA LYS A 26 -29.80 16.21 -3.81
C LYS A 26 -31.05 16.17 -4.68
N ASN A 27 -31.20 17.13 -5.60
CA ASN A 27 -32.41 17.26 -6.42
C ASN A 27 -32.50 16.20 -7.53
N ARG A 28 -31.38 15.60 -7.94
CA ARG A 28 -31.30 14.64 -9.06
C ARG A 28 -30.64 13.32 -8.67
N PHE A 29 -30.77 12.92 -7.41
CA PHE A 29 -30.01 11.82 -6.83
C PHE A 29 -30.19 10.48 -7.59
N ALA A 30 -31.42 10.11 -7.92
CA ALA A 30 -31.71 8.88 -8.66
C ALA A 30 -31.05 8.86 -10.06
N GLN A 31 -31.20 9.96 -10.81
CA GLN A 31 -30.56 10.11 -12.13
C GLN A 31 -29.04 10.09 -12.04
N LEU A 32 -28.48 10.68 -10.97
CA LEU A 32 -27.05 10.68 -10.71
C LEU A 32 -26.54 9.25 -10.47
N ILE A 33 -27.24 8.44 -9.68
CA ILE A 33 -26.91 7.02 -9.46
C ILE A 33 -26.92 6.25 -10.78
N GLU A 34 -28.02 6.32 -11.55
CA GLU A 34 -28.12 5.59 -12.82
C GLU A 34 -27.01 5.98 -13.79
N ARG A 35 -26.72 7.28 -13.87
CA ARG A 35 -25.68 7.81 -14.74
C ARG A 35 -24.29 7.31 -14.32
N VAL A 36 -23.96 7.36 -13.04
CA VAL A 36 -22.67 6.87 -12.52
C VAL A 36 -22.55 5.36 -12.70
N ALA A 37 -23.62 4.61 -12.43
CA ALA A 37 -23.66 3.16 -12.63
C ALA A 37 -23.47 2.76 -14.09
N ARG A 38 -24.09 3.47 -15.05
CA ARG A 38 -23.98 3.17 -16.49
C ARG A 38 -22.69 3.67 -17.12
N ALA A 39 -22.29 4.90 -16.82
CA ALA A 39 -21.12 5.51 -17.45
C ALA A 39 -19.80 5.07 -16.82
N GLY A 40 -19.83 4.55 -15.58
CA GLY A 40 -18.64 4.17 -14.82
C GLY A 40 -17.71 5.34 -14.51
N LYS A 41 -18.18 6.58 -14.66
CA LYS A 41 -17.39 7.79 -14.46
C LYS A 41 -17.66 8.39 -13.07
N PRO A 42 -16.63 8.73 -12.29
CA PRO A 42 -16.80 9.44 -11.04
C PRO A 42 -17.49 10.80 -11.24
N VAL A 43 -18.16 11.29 -10.20
CA VAL A 43 -18.66 12.67 -10.11
C VAL A 43 -18.28 13.25 -8.75
N VAL A 44 -17.64 14.42 -8.76
CA VAL A 44 -17.31 15.18 -7.55
C VAL A 44 -18.52 15.98 -7.11
N ILE A 45 -18.92 15.84 -5.85
CA ILE A 45 -19.97 16.65 -5.24
C ILE A 45 -19.30 17.77 -4.43
N THR A 46 -19.76 19.00 -4.65
CA THR A 46 -19.26 20.19 -3.97
C THR A 46 -20.26 20.76 -2.96
N ARG A 47 -19.73 21.30 -1.87
CA ARG A 47 -20.48 22.10 -0.89
C ARG A 47 -19.81 23.45 -0.75
N ASN A 48 -20.56 24.53 -0.92
CA ASN A 48 -20.04 25.90 -0.94
C ASN A 48 -18.83 26.05 -1.87
N ALA A 49 -18.95 25.54 -3.11
CA ALA A 49 -17.91 25.51 -4.15
C ALA A 49 -16.62 24.74 -3.81
N ARG A 50 -16.60 23.97 -2.71
CA ARG A 50 -15.46 23.12 -2.33
C ARG A 50 -15.80 21.64 -2.49
N PRO A 51 -14.88 20.80 -3.01
CA PRO A 51 -15.09 19.35 -3.05
C PRO A 51 -15.41 18.81 -1.66
N ALA A 52 -16.45 17.99 -1.56
CA ALA A 52 -16.92 17.43 -0.29
C ALA A 52 -17.10 15.92 -0.34
N ALA A 53 -17.47 15.37 -1.50
CA ALA A 53 -17.62 13.93 -1.70
C ALA A 53 -17.39 13.56 -3.16
N ILE A 54 -17.21 12.27 -3.43
CA ILE A 54 -17.17 11.70 -4.78
C ILE A 54 -18.21 10.58 -4.83
N MET A 55 -19.01 10.54 -5.89
CA MET A 55 -19.87 9.40 -6.19
C MET A 55 -19.19 8.51 -7.22
N LEU A 56 -19.17 7.22 -6.92
CA LEU A 56 -18.60 6.14 -7.75
C LEU A 56 -19.66 5.06 -7.96
N SER A 57 -19.52 4.30 -9.04
CA SER A 57 -20.26 3.03 -9.15
C SER A 57 -19.66 2.01 -8.19
N MET A 58 -20.44 1.01 -7.79
CA MET A 58 -19.92 -0.07 -6.93
C MET A 58 -18.73 -0.78 -7.57
N ALA A 59 -18.84 -1.11 -8.87
CA ALA A 59 -17.74 -1.73 -9.61
C ALA A 59 -16.47 -0.88 -9.63
N GLU A 60 -16.60 0.45 -9.73
CA GLU A 60 -15.42 1.34 -9.68
C GLU A 60 -14.81 1.39 -8.29
N TYR A 61 -15.63 1.45 -7.24
CA TYR A 61 -15.16 1.37 -5.87
C TYR A 61 -14.41 0.05 -5.61
N GLU A 62 -14.96 -1.08 -6.03
CA GLU A 62 -14.33 -2.40 -5.91
C GLU A 62 -12.98 -2.43 -6.64
N ARG A 63 -12.91 -1.92 -7.87
CA ARG A 63 -11.65 -1.82 -8.63
C ARG A 63 -10.60 -1.01 -7.88
N LEU A 64 -10.99 0.14 -7.30
CA LEU A 64 -10.07 0.99 -6.54
C LEU A 64 -9.58 0.32 -5.26
N VAL A 65 -10.46 -0.39 -4.55
CA VAL A 65 -10.07 -1.14 -3.34
C VAL A 65 -9.10 -2.27 -3.70
N GLN A 66 -9.32 -2.99 -4.79
CA GLN A 66 -8.44 -4.08 -5.23
C GLN A 66 -7.10 -3.57 -5.79
N ALA A 67 -7.08 -2.38 -6.38
CA ALA A 67 -5.86 -1.76 -6.89
C ALA A 67 -5.06 -1.03 -5.80
N ALA A 68 -5.60 -0.85 -4.60
CA ALA A 68 -4.91 -0.19 -3.52
C ALA A 68 -3.61 -0.95 -3.18
N PRO A 69 -2.46 -0.26 -3.03
CA PRO A 69 -1.23 -0.91 -2.64
C PRO A 69 -1.42 -1.70 -1.34
N ASP A 70 -0.90 -2.93 -1.29
CA ASP A 70 -0.91 -3.71 -0.05
C ASP A 70 -0.06 -2.98 1.01
N PRO A 71 -0.66 -2.51 2.12
CA PRO A 71 0.06 -1.77 3.14
C PRO A 71 1.17 -2.59 3.80
N LEU A 72 1.11 -3.92 3.73
CA LEU A 72 2.09 -4.82 4.31
C LEU A 72 3.15 -5.29 3.32
N ALA A 73 3.07 -4.93 2.04
CA ALA A 73 4.01 -5.41 1.03
C ALA A 73 5.48 -5.17 1.38
N SER A 74 5.80 -4.00 1.96
CA SER A 74 7.17 -3.69 2.38
C SER A 74 7.62 -4.50 3.59
N LEU A 75 6.71 -4.76 4.53
CA LEU A 75 6.96 -5.59 5.70
C LEU A 75 7.15 -7.06 5.30
N GLN A 76 6.29 -7.57 4.41
CA GLN A 76 6.40 -8.90 3.81
C GLN A 76 7.76 -9.06 3.13
N ALA A 77 8.14 -8.12 2.26
CA ALA A 77 9.44 -8.14 1.60
C ALA A 77 10.64 -8.00 2.56
N GLY A 78 10.45 -7.37 3.73
CA GLY A 78 11.45 -7.34 4.80
C GLY A 78 11.58 -8.68 5.50
N PHE A 79 10.45 -9.32 5.81
CA PHE A 79 10.39 -10.63 6.43
C PHE A 79 10.99 -11.71 5.52
N ASP A 80 10.61 -11.72 4.23
CA ASP A 80 11.14 -12.68 3.25
C ASP A 80 12.66 -12.56 3.15
N ARG A 81 13.20 -11.34 3.06
CA ARG A 81 14.67 -11.12 3.09
C ARG A 81 15.34 -11.64 4.34
N LEU A 82 14.71 -11.47 5.51
CA LEU A 82 15.25 -12.00 6.76
C LEU A 82 15.26 -13.53 6.75
N VAL A 83 14.16 -14.15 6.32
CA VAL A 83 14.07 -15.61 6.18
C VAL A 83 15.11 -16.14 5.21
N ASP A 84 15.25 -15.53 4.04
CA ASP A 84 16.27 -15.89 3.05
C ASP A 84 17.68 -15.79 3.65
N SER A 85 17.95 -14.75 4.44
CA SER A 85 19.25 -14.58 5.09
C SER A 85 19.55 -15.67 6.13
N MET A 86 18.54 -16.17 6.84
CA MET A 86 18.69 -17.28 7.78
C MET A 86 18.90 -18.62 7.06
N GLN A 87 18.41 -18.75 5.83
CA GLN A 87 18.53 -19.96 5.01
C GLN A 87 19.80 -19.97 4.14
N ALA A 88 20.60 -18.90 4.16
CA ALA A 88 21.85 -18.84 3.41
C ALA A 88 22.81 -19.97 3.85
N PRO A 89 23.62 -20.54 2.93
CA PRO A 89 24.55 -21.63 3.25
C PRO A 89 25.52 -21.30 4.38
N GLU A 90 25.95 -20.04 4.48
CA GLU A 90 26.84 -19.56 5.54
C GLU A 90 26.16 -19.55 6.90
N ALA A 91 24.89 -19.13 6.96
CA ALA A 91 24.09 -19.17 8.18
C ALA A 91 23.83 -20.62 8.62
N ALA A 92 23.49 -21.50 7.67
CA ALA A 92 23.34 -22.93 7.93
C ALA A 92 24.63 -23.57 8.46
N ALA A 93 25.77 -23.31 7.80
CA ALA A 93 27.07 -23.80 8.25
C ALA A 93 27.46 -23.24 9.63
N GLY A 94 27.13 -21.98 9.91
CA GLY A 94 27.34 -21.36 11.22
C GLY A 94 26.55 -22.03 12.33
N VAL A 95 25.29 -22.39 12.06
CA VAL A 95 24.42 -23.14 12.98
C VAL A 95 24.98 -24.54 13.23
N ASP A 96 25.35 -25.28 12.17
CA ASP A 96 25.95 -26.62 12.30
C ASP A 96 27.26 -26.59 13.10
N ALA A 97 28.11 -25.60 12.83
CA ALA A 97 29.35 -25.39 13.57
C ALA A 97 29.09 -25.07 15.04
N LEU A 98 28.09 -24.24 15.35
CA LEU A 98 27.72 -23.90 16.72
C LEU A 98 27.29 -25.14 17.50
N PHE A 99 26.39 -25.96 16.93
CA PHE A 99 25.87 -27.15 17.61
C PHE A 99 26.89 -28.30 17.73
N SER A 100 27.92 -28.32 16.89
CA SER A 100 29.02 -29.30 16.95
C SER A 100 30.23 -28.86 17.76
N SER A 101 30.25 -27.62 18.26
CA SER A 101 31.39 -27.06 19.01
C SER A 101 31.44 -27.52 20.47
N THR A 102 32.65 -27.67 21.02
CA THR A 102 32.87 -27.91 22.46
C THR A 102 32.80 -26.59 23.26
N PRO A 103 32.58 -26.65 24.58
CA PRO A 103 32.55 -25.46 25.44
C PRO A 103 33.82 -24.59 25.33
N GLU A 104 35.01 -25.18 25.21
CA GLU A 104 36.29 -24.47 25.08
C GLU A 104 36.38 -23.71 23.76
N GLN A 105 35.90 -24.33 22.67
CA GLN A 105 35.86 -23.71 21.34
C GLN A 105 34.90 -22.51 21.31
N LEU A 106 33.74 -22.64 21.97
CA LEU A 106 32.79 -21.55 22.15
C LEU A 106 33.39 -20.41 22.99
N GLY A 107 34.07 -20.74 24.10
CA GLY A 107 34.77 -19.75 24.93
C GLY A 107 35.84 -18.98 24.15
N ALA A 108 36.65 -19.67 23.35
CA ALA A 108 37.65 -19.05 22.50
C ALA A 108 37.04 -18.19 21.38
N ALA A 109 35.87 -18.56 20.84
CA ALA A 109 35.15 -17.73 19.86
C ALA A 109 34.61 -16.44 20.49
N ALA A 110 34.04 -16.51 21.70
CA ALA A 110 33.56 -15.33 22.42
C ALA A 110 34.67 -14.31 22.72
N LEU A 111 35.85 -14.78 23.14
CA LEU A 111 37.01 -13.92 23.34
C LEU A 111 37.46 -13.23 22.05
N ARG A 112 37.47 -13.96 20.92
CA ARG A 112 37.79 -13.37 19.60
C ARG A 112 36.79 -12.31 19.17
N ALA A 113 35.49 -12.52 19.40
CA ALA A 113 34.45 -11.55 19.06
C ALA A 113 34.63 -10.21 19.80
N THR A 114 35.05 -10.23 21.08
CA THR A 114 35.36 -9.00 21.83
C THR A 114 36.56 -8.22 21.32
N HIS A 115 37.44 -8.85 20.53
CA HIS A 115 38.62 -8.20 19.95
C HIS A 115 38.40 -7.68 18.53
N GLN A 116 37.34 -8.09 17.83
CA GLN A 116 37.01 -7.61 16.49
C GLN A 116 36.18 -6.31 16.48
N ASP A 117 35.61 -5.92 17.62
CA ASP A 117 34.71 -4.76 17.76
C ASP A 117 35.43 -3.47 18.21
N LYS A 118 36.78 -3.44 18.15
CA LYS A 118 37.57 -2.23 18.43
C LYS A 118 37.88 -1.52 17.11
N PRO A 119 37.50 -0.24 16.95
CA PRO A 119 37.82 0.54 15.74
C PRO A 119 39.32 0.70 15.53
#